data_AF-D8LP29-F1
#
_entry.id   AF-D8LP29-F1
#
_cell.length_a   1.000
_cell.length_b   1.000
_cell.length_c   1.000
_cell.angle_alpha   90.00
_cell.angle_beta   90.00
_cell.angle_gamma   90.00
#
_symmetry.space_group_name_H-M   'P 1'
#
loop_
_entity.id
_entity.type
_entity.pdbx_description
1 polymer ?
#
loop_
_entity_poly.entity_id
_entity_poly.type
_entity_poly.pdbx_seq_one_letter_code
_entity_poly.pdbx_strand_id
1 'polypeptide(L)'
;MVISATAAQSPEELDPVWYPVNRLRNVAVKAVKTSHFLMTDIDIWPDVNAYSALHMRYRLETERVEDARSAIVFSAFSRRRFCEEEDCLQYANDVPETIADLKPCLETNTCGRFDAANQSGQGTAYVYYWRSMLRQPNQRTMEHILCFKSHRFEPYLVVRKTALLPKFDERFLGYGKNKIQWINHLRYSGFSFYVMPVNFVIHAPHPKSVAKTSWEKTGGGKQGKGNKLMDQTFETFMDELRAEKGPEEDTITSLCQKDRPRTGQKKISQFRKRGDSPKL
;
A
#
# COMPACT_ATOMS: atom_id res chain seq x y z
N MET A 1 -49.05 -11.09 2.24
CA MET A 1 -48.79 -9.76 2.84
C MET A 1 -47.66 -9.14 2.05
N VAL A 2 -47.98 -8.32 1.06
CA VAL A 2 -47.01 -7.67 0.18
C VAL A 2 -46.59 -6.39 0.87
N ILE A 3 -45.35 -6.33 1.38
CA ILE A 3 -44.79 -5.11 1.92
C ILE A 3 -44.30 -4.31 0.71
N SER A 4 -45.12 -3.35 0.28
CA SER A 4 -44.76 -2.31 -0.66
C SER A 4 -43.67 -1.44 -0.03
N ALA A 5 -42.43 -1.58 -0.49
CA ALA A 5 -41.38 -0.63 -0.18
C ALA A 5 -41.68 0.66 -0.95
N THR A 6 -42.22 1.65 -0.27
CA THR A 6 -42.21 3.05 -0.74
C THR A 6 -40.78 3.41 -1.09
N ALA A 7 -40.57 3.82 -2.34
CA ALA A 7 -39.31 4.31 -2.87
C ALA A 7 -38.73 5.35 -1.91
N ALA A 8 -37.65 4.97 -1.22
CA ALA A 8 -36.79 5.94 -0.59
C ALA A 8 -36.27 6.86 -1.70
N GLN A 9 -36.40 8.17 -1.48
CA GLN A 9 -35.73 9.20 -2.26
C GLN A 9 -34.29 8.75 -2.52
N SER A 10 -33.82 8.93 -3.77
CA SER A 10 -32.44 8.66 -4.17
C SER A 10 -31.49 9.17 -3.09
N PRO A 11 -30.49 8.39 -2.64
CA PRO A 11 -29.50 8.92 -1.72
C PRO A 11 -28.92 10.18 -2.37
N GLU A 12 -29.03 11.33 -1.69
CA GLU A 12 -28.15 12.46 -1.97
C GLU A 12 -26.75 11.88 -2.13
N GLU A 13 -26.16 11.96 -3.33
CA GLU A 13 -24.79 11.51 -3.55
C GLU A 13 -23.92 12.26 -2.54
N LEU A 14 -23.46 11.54 -1.51
CA LEU A 14 -22.57 12.10 -0.51
C LEU A 14 -21.42 12.78 -1.24
N ASP A 15 -21.24 14.09 -0.99
CA ASP A 15 -20.13 14.85 -1.57
C ASP A 15 -18.84 14.03 -1.35
N PRO A 16 -18.10 13.69 -2.43
CA PRO A 16 -16.92 12.82 -2.35
C PRO A 16 -15.87 13.25 -1.33
N VAL A 17 -15.84 14.54 -0.95
CA VAL A 17 -14.98 15.06 0.12
C VAL A 17 -15.34 14.48 1.50
N TRP A 18 -16.62 14.21 1.75
CA TRP A 18 -17.15 13.75 3.03
C TRP A 18 -17.38 12.24 3.10
N TYR A 19 -17.01 11.50 2.05
CA TYR A 19 -17.17 10.04 2.02
C TYR A 19 -16.46 9.39 3.23
N PRO A 20 -17.17 8.66 4.12
CA PRO A 20 -16.63 8.22 5.41
C PRO A 20 -15.80 6.93 5.28
N VAL A 21 -14.79 6.95 4.41
CA VAL A 21 -14.03 5.76 4.00
C VAL A 21 -13.44 4.96 5.17
N ASN A 22 -12.89 5.63 6.18
CA ASN A 22 -12.27 4.94 7.31
C ASN A 22 -13.29 4.37 8.31
N ARG A 23 -14.45 5.02 8.47
CA ARG A 23 -15.57 4.44 9.23
C ARG A 23 -16.08 3.17 8.54
N LEU A 24 -16.23 3.20 7.22
CA LEU A 24 -16.63 2.03 6.45
C LEU A 24 -15.59 0.90 6.52
N ARG A 25 -14.29 1.23 6.52
CA ARG A 25 -13.21 0.25 6.77
C ARG A 25 -13.32 -0.37 8.16
N ASN A 26 -13.57 0.43 9.20
CA ASN A 26 -13.77 -0.09 10.56
C ASN A 26 -14.98 -1.04 10.64
N VAL A 27 -16.08 -0.72 9.96
CA VAL A 27 -17.26 -1.60 9.84
C VAL A 27 -16.89 -2.90 9.11
N ALA A 28 -16.16 -2.83 8.00
CA ALA A 28 -15.71 -3.99 7.24
C ALA A 28 -14.78 -4.90 8.08
N VAL A 29 -13.79 -4.32 8.76
CA VAL A 29 -12.89 -5.06 9.68
C VAL A 29 -13.67 -5.72 10.80
N LYS A 30 -14.68 -5.05 11.37
CA LYS A 30 -15.56 -5.66 12.39
C LYS A 30 -16.30 -6.87 11.85
N ALA A 31 -16.72 -6.87 10.58
CA ALA A 31 -17.43 -7.96 9.93
C ALA A 31 -16.54 -9.16 9.52
N VAL A 32 -15.21 -9.00 9.46
CA VAL A 32 -14.26 -10.09 9.16
C VAL A 32 -14.46 -11.27 10.12
N LYS A 33 -14.66 -12.48 9.58
CA LYS A 33 -14.85 -13.73 10.33
C LYS A 33 -13.58 -14.57 10.48
N THR A 34 -12.59 -14.36 9.60
CA THR A 34 -11.30 -15.04 9.60
C THR A 34 -10.33 -14.41 10.59
N SER A 35 -9.27 -15.13 10.95
CA SER A 35 -8.21 -14.61 11.83
C SER A 35 -7.42 -13.47 11.20
N HIS A 36 -7.31 -13.47 9.86
CA HIS A 36 -6.59 -12.48 9.07
C HIS A 36 -7.50 -11.88 8.00
N PHE A 37 -7.17 -10.69 7.53
CA PHE A 37 -7.78 -10.08 6.36
C PHE A 37 -6.72 -9.35 5.52
N LEU A 38 -6.94 -9.31 4.21
CA LEU A 38 -6.20 -8.47 3.28
C LEU A 38 -6.85 -7.09 3.23
N MET A 39 -6.09 -6.05 3.54
CA MET A 39 -6.51 -4.67 3.32
C MET A 39 -6.19 -4.27 1.88
N THR A 40 -7.23 -4.19 1.04
CA THR A 40 -7.12 -3.81 -0.38
C THR A 40 -8.19 -2.81 -0.81
N ASP A 41 -7.92 -2.12 -1.91
CA ASP A 41 -8.91 -1.31 -2.61
C ASP A 41 -9.57 -2.18 -3.71
N ILE A 42 -10.80 -1.85 -4.13
CA ILE A 42 -11.62 -2.72 -5.00
C ILE A 42 -11.01 -2.96 -6.39
N ASP A 43 -10.19 -2.02 -6.83
CA ASP A 43 -9.43 -1.99 -8.07
C ASP A 43 -8.02 -2.60 -7.93
N ILE A 44 -7.69 -3.16 -6.77
CA ILE A 44 -6.39 -3.76 -6.47
C ILE A 44 -6.60 -5.23 -6.15
N TRP A 45 -6.20 -6.08 -7.07
CA TRP A 45 -6.48 -7.52 -7.02
C TRP A 45 -5.22 -8.29 -6.65
N PRO A 46 -5.29 -9.22 -5.68
CA PRO A 46 -4.18 -10.12 -5.41
C PRO A 46 -3.98 -11.11 -6.55
N ASP A 47 -2.74 -11.57 -6.74
CA ASP A 47 -2.47 -12.71 -7.60
C ASP A 47 -3.30 -13.93 -7.15
N VAL A 48 -3.73 -14.77 -8.10
CA VAL A 48 -4.66 -15.88 -7.79
C VAL A 48 -4.07 -16.93 -6.85
N ASN A 49 -2.74 -16.93 -6.70
CA ASN A 49 -2.03 -17.81 -5.77
C ASN A 49 -1.74 -17.14 -4.42
N ALA A 50 -2.20 -15.90 -4.17
CA ALA A 50 -1.89 -15.17 -2.95
C ALA A 50 -2.35 -15.92 -1.68
N TYR A 51 -3.54 -16.50 -1.71
CA TYR A 51 -4.06 -17.27 -0.57
C TYR A 51 -3.28 -18.57 -0.34
N SER A 52 -3.03 -19.36 -1.39
CA SER A 52 -2.29 -20.62 -1.28
C SER A 52 -0.85 -20.38 -0.83
N ALA A 53 -0.23 -19.30 -1.32
CA ALA A 53 1.09 -18.88 -0.89
C ALA A 53 1.09 -18.40 0.56
N LEU A 54 0.12 -17.57 0.99
CA LEU A 54 0.01 -17.16 2.40
C LEU A 54 -0.19 -18.37 3.32
N HIS A 55 -1.01 -19.34 2.92
CA HIS A 55 -1.22 -20.58 3.67
C HIS A 55 0.04 -21.45 3.74
N MET A 56 0.82 -21.50 2.66
CA MET A 56 2.14 -22.13 2.68
C MET A 56 3.08 -21.42 3.66
N ARG A 57 3.10 -20.08 3.65
CA ARG A 57 3.90 -19.29 4.61
C ARG A 57 3.44 -19.49 6.03
N TYR A 58 2.15 -19.64 6.27
CA TYR A 58 1.63 -19.99 7.59
C TYR A 58 2.20 -21.31 8.12
N ARG A 59 2.52 -22.28 7.24
CA ARG A 59 3.15 -23.56 7.63
C ARG A 59 4.68 -23.45 7.83
N LEU A 60 5.34 -22.62 7.04
CA LEU A 60 6.82 -22.51 7.02
C LEU A 60 7.37 -21.42 7.94
N GLU A 61 6.56 -20.39 8.19
CA GLU A 61 6.90 -19.17 8.91
C GLU A 61 5.81 -18.86 9.96
N THR A 62 5.29 -19.91 10.65
CA THR A 62 4.13 -19.83 11.57
C THR A 62 4.26 -18.72 12.59
N GLU A 63 5.40 -18.62 13.28
CA GLU A 63 5.64 -17.58 14.30
C GLU A 63 5.41 -16.18 13.73
N ARG A 64 5.82 -15.94 12.48
CA ARG A 64 5.66 -14.65 11.81
C ARG A 64 4.24 -14.41 11.34
N VAL A 65 3.54 -15.42 10.83
CA VAL A 65 2.16 -15.24 10.34
C VAL A 65 1.18 -15.16 11.51
N GLU A 66 1.44 -15.86 12.61
CA GLU A 66 0.58 -15.85 13.79
C GLU A 66 0.79 -14.67 14.72
N ASP A 67 1.95 -14.00 14.68
CA ASP A 67 2.19 -12.81 15.50
C ASP A 67 1.09 -11.75 15.26
N ALA A 68 0.43 -11.36 16.36
CA ALA A 68 -0.66 -10.39 16.36
C ALA A 68 -0.25 -9.00 15.86
N ARG A 69 1.05 -8.71 15.84
CA ARG A 69 1.70 -7.48 15.36
C ARG A 69 2.48 -7.71 14.06
N SER A 70 2.18 -8.77 13.32
CA SER A 70 2.74 -8.98 11.98
C SER A 70 1.87 -8.34 10.90
N ALA A 71 2.52 -7.64 9.98
CA ALA A 71 1.91 -7.04 8.81
C ALA A 71 2.59 -7.56 7.53
N ILE A 72 1.89 -8.43 6.80
CA ILE A 72 2.43 -9.09 5.60
C ILE A 72 2.08 -8.27 4.37
N VAL A 73 3.06 -7.57 3.82
CA VAL A 73 2.95 -6.65 2.70
C VAL A 73 3.05 -7.36 1.36
N PHE A 74 2.11 -7.07 0.46
CA PHE A 74 2.18 -7.47 -0.94
C PHE A 74 2.82 -6.36 -1.77
N SER A 75 3.63 -6.73 -2.76
CA SER A 75 4.15 -5.75 -3.70
C SER A 75 3.10 -5.37 -4.72
N ALA A 76 2.95 -4.07 -4.96
CA ALA A 76 1.89 -3.51 -5.79
C ALA A 76 2.39 -3.15 -7.19
N PHE A 77 1.68 -3.64 -8.19
CA PHE A 77 1.90 -3.31 -9.60
C PHE A 77 0.67 -2.64 -10.19
N SER A 78 0.84 -2.07 -11.37
CA SER A 78 -0.25 -1.49 -12.17
C SER A 78 -0.08 -1.93 -13.60
N ARG A 79 -1.19 -2.23 -14.26
CA ARG A 79 -1.23 -2.27 -15.72
C ARG A 79 -1.12 -0.82 -16.22
N ARG A 80 -0.15 -0.53 -17.07
CA ARG A 80 0.08 0.80 -17.66
C ARG A 80 -0.84 1.00 -18.85
N ARG A 81 -2.15 1.04 -18.60
CA ARG A 81 -3.15 1.31 -19.63
C ARG A 81 -4.22 2.22 -19.06
N PHE A 82 -4.50 3.31 -19.76
CA PHE A 82 -5.66 4.14 -19.49
C PHE A 82 -6.83 3.53 -20.25
N CYS A 83 -8.00 3.56 -19.63
CA CYS A 83 -9.23 3.12 -20.23
C CYS A 83 -10.35 4.09 -19.86
N GLU A 84 -11.29 4.24 -20.77
CA GLU A 84 -12.57 4.92 -20.55
C GLU A 84 -13.64 3.86 -20.24
N GLU A 85 -14.77 4.28 -19.66
CA GLU A 85 -15.76 3.40 -19.00
C GLU A 85 -16.13 2.12 -19.78
N GLU A 86 -16.34 2.21 -21.09
CA GLU A 86 -16.82 1.10 -21.92
C GLU A 86 -15.77 -0.02 -22.12
N ASP A 87 -14.48 0.32 -22.16
CA ASP A 87 -13.41 -0.66 -22.43
C ASP A 87 -12.73 -1.18 -21.15
N CYS A 88 -12.93 -0.53 -20.00
CA CYS A 88 -12.23 -0.90 -18.76
C CYS A 88 -12.53 -2.33 -18.28
N LEU A 89 -13.76 -2.80 -18.48
CA LEU A 89 -14.13 -4.19 -18.16
C LEU A 89 -13.36 -5.20 -19.01
N GLN A 90 -13.12 -4.88 -20.28
CA GLN A 90 -12.33 -5.74 -21.17
C GLN A 90 -10.87 -5.79 -20.70
N TYR A 91 -10.29 -4.65 -20.34
CA TYR A 91 -8.90 -4.59 -19.88
C TYR A 91 -8.68 -5.17 -18.49
N ALA A 92 -9.72 -5.25 -17.65
CA ALA A 92 -9.66 -5.95 -16.38
C ALA A 92 -9.35 -7.44 -16.57
N ASN A 93 -9.78 -8.06 -17.68
CA ASN A 93 -9.45 -9.45 -18.02
C ASN A 93 -7.99 -9.62 -18.49
N ASP A 94 -7.31 -8.53 -18.91
CA ASP A 94 -5.90 -8.54 -19.34
C ASP A 94 -4.93 -8.32 -18.16
N VAL A 95 -5.45 -8.23 -16.93
CA VAL A 95 -4.65 -8.01 -15.73
C VAL A 95 -3.93 -9.33 -15.38
N PRO A 96 -2.60 -9.31 -15.22
CA PRO A 96 -1.84 -10.50 -14.80
C PRO A 96 -2.38 -11.14 -13.52
N GLU A 97 -2.78 -12.41 -13.62
CA GLU A 97 -3.27 -13.19 -12.49
C GLU A 97 -2.16 -13.95 -11.76
N THR A 98 -1.08 -14.31 -12.47
CA THR A 98 0.05 -15.05 -11.92
C THR A 98 1.39 -14.33 -12.13
N ILE A 99 2.44 -14.81 -11.45
CA ILE A 99 3.81 -14.33 -11.66
C ILE A 99 4.28 -14.59 -13.09
N ALA A 100 3.83 -15.71 -13.68
CA ALA A 100 4.16 -16.08 -15.05
C ALA A 100 3.56 -15.08 -16.05
N ASP A 101 2.41 -14.49 -15.74
CA ASP A 101 1.76 -13.45 -16.55
C ASP A 101 2.36 -12.06 -16.27
N LEU A 102 2.72 -11.78 -15.02
CA LEU A 102 3.27 -10.48 -14.62
C LEU A 102 4.66 -10.25 -15.21
N LYS A 103 5.50 -11.30 -15.27
CA LYS A 103 6.88 -11.19 -15.78
C LYS A 103 6.96 -10.61 -17.21
N PRO A 104 6.30 -11.19 -18.24
CA PRO A 104 6.32 -10.60 -19.58
C PRO A 104 5.65 -9.22 -19.60
N CYS A 105 4.65 -8.98 -18.75
CA CYS A 105 4.04 -7.65 -18.62
C CYS A 105 5.05 -6.58 -18.15
N LEU A 106 5.91 -6.91 -17.18
CA LEU A 106 6.99 -6.03 -16.72
C LEU A 106 8.08 -5.85 -17.78
N GLU A 107 8.50 -6.93 -18.45
CA GLU A 107 9.54 -6.92 -19.49
C GLU A 107 9.12 -6.07 -20.70
N THR A 108 7.86 -6.17 -21.10
CA THR A 108 7.27 -5.37 -22.19
C THR A 108 6.87 -3.96 -21.76
N ASN A 109 7.12 -3.58 -20.50
CA ASN A 109 6.72 -2.29 -19.91
C ASN A 109 5.21 -2.00 -19.95
N THR A 110 4.37 -3.02 -20.19
CA THR A 110 2.90 -2.90 -20.14
C THR A 110 2.39 -2.98 -18.70
N CYS A 111 3.21 -3.43 -17.75
CA CYS A 111 3.04 -3.25 -16.32
C CYS A 111 4.17 -2.42 -15.72
N GLY A 112 3.96 -1.91 -14.52
CA GLY A 112 5.02 -1.30 -13.72
C GLY A 112 4.66 -1.24 -12.25
N ARG A 113 5.59 -0.75 -11.44
CA ARG A 113 5.35 -0.42 -10.03
C ARG A 113 4.10 0.44 -9.90
N PHE A 114 3.18 0.06 -9.00
CA PHE A 114 2.01 0.88 -8.71
C PHE A 114 2.42 2.26 -8.18
N ASP A 115 1.73 3.31 -8.64
CA ASP A 115 2.00 4.70 -8.27
C ASP A 115 3.48 5.09 -8.43
N ALA A 116 4.08 4.73 -9.59
CA ALA A 116 5.50 4.92 -9.84
C ALA A 116 5.98 6.38 -9.74
N ALA A 117 5.07 7.36 -9.90
CA ALA A 117 5.39 8.79 -9.72
C ALA A 117 5.59 9.16 -8.24
N ASN A 118 4.93 8.45 -7.32
CA ASN A 118 5.09 8.64 -5.87
C ASN A 118 6.23 7.77 -5.34
N GLN A 119 7.46 8.27 -5.49
CA GLN A 119 8.67 7.55 -5.06
C GLN A 119 8.65 7.19 -3.56
N SER A 120 7.98 7.99 -2.73
CA SER A 120 7.80 7.79 -1.30
C SER A 120 6.69 6.80 -0.91
N GLY A 121 5.86 6.38 -1.87
CA GLY A 121 4.79 5.39 -1.69
C GLY A 121 5.34 3.97 -1.73
N GLN A 122 5.03 3.21 -2.79
CA GLN A 122 5.32 1.76 -2.90
C GLN A 122 6.79 1.36 -3.05
N GLY A 123 7.73 2.32 -2.97
CA GLY A 123 9.14 2.09 -3.23
C GLY A 123 9.85 1.16 -2.23
N THR A 124 9.26 0.92 -1.06
CA THR A 124 9.78 0.00 -0.05
C THR A 124 9.53 -1.45 -0.50
N ALA A 125 8.27 -1.86 -0.67
CA ALA A 125 7.90 -3.23 -1.03
C ALA A 125 8.53 -3.71 -2.36
N TYR A 126 8.53 -2.84 -3.37
CA TYR A 126 9.06 -3.15 -4.70
C TYR A 126 10.53 -3.62 -4.69
N VAL A 127 11.37 -3.03 -3.84
CA VAL A 127 12.79 -3.42 -3.72
C VAL A 127 12.93 -4.85 -3.18
N TYR A 128 12.14 -5.20 -2.17
CA TYR A 128 12.12 -6.55 -1.60
C TYR A 128 11.57 -7.58 -2.59
N TYR A 129 10.53 -7.23 -3.34
CA TYR A 129 10.03 -8.13 -4.39
C TYR A 129 11.08 -8.45 -5.44
N TRP A 130 11.79 -7.45 -5.96
CA TRP A 130 12.87 -7.69 -6.92
C TRP A 130 13.99 -8.55 -6.33
N ARG A 131 14.38 -8.30 -5.08
CA ARG A 131 15.34 -9.16 -4.36
C ARG A 131 14.84 -10.61 -4.28
N SER A 132 13.57 -10.81 -3.96
CA SER A 132 12.95 -12.13 -3.88
C SER A 132 12.92 -12.86 -5.24
N MET A 133 12.66 -12.14 -6.33
CA MET A 133 12.69 -12.67 -7.70
C MET A 133 14.07 -13.20 -8.10
N LEU A 134 15.15 -12.56 -7.62
CA LEU A 134 16.53 -12.98 -7.87
C LEU A 134 16.95 -14.22 -7.06
N ARG A 135 16.15 -14.66 -6.07
CA ARG A 135 16.42 -15.86 -5.26
C ARG A 135 15.85 -17.12 -5.91
N GLN A 136 16.50 -18.25 -5.63
CA GLN A 136 16.00 -19.56 -6.05
C GLN A 136 14.63 -19.88 -5.40
N PRO A 137 13.76 -20.67 -6.05
CA PRO A 137 12.41 -20.99 -5.54
C PRO A 137 12.38 -21.46 -4.09
N ASN A 138 13.34 -22.30 -3.69
CA ASN A 138 13.43 -22.87 -2.34
C ASN A 138 13.99 -21.90 -1.29
N GLN A 139 14.48 -20.73 -1.69
CA GLN A 139 15.09 -19.71 -0.83
C GLN A 139 14.19 -18.46 -0.64
N ARG A 140 12.97 -18.51 -1.19
CA ARG A 140 11.99 -17.44 -1.06
C ARG A 140 11.35 -17.53 0.33
N THR A 141 11.66 -16.58 1.20
CA THR A 141 11.05 -16.36 2.53
C THR A 141 10.51 -14.93 2.62
N MET A 142 9.61 -14.66 3.57
CA MET A 142 9.15 -13.29 3.77
C MET A 142 10.31 -12.39 4.22
N GLU A 143 10.49 -11.26 3.52
CA GLU A 143 11.59 -10.33 3.81
C GLU A 143 11.16 -9.26 4.82
N HIS A 144 11.90 -9.11 5.92
CA HIS A 144 11.62 -8.11 6.95
C HIS A 144 11.93 -6.69 6.45
N ILE A 145 10.96 -5.79 6.59
CA ILE A 145 11.14 -4.36 6.35
C ILE A 145 11.69 -3.73 7.63
N LEU A 146 12.99 -3.48 7.64
CA LEU A 146 13.68 -2.90 8.81
C LEU A 146 13.36 -1.42 9.02
N CYS A 147 13.06 -0.70 7.93
CA CYS A 147 12.73 0.72 8.00
C CYS A 147 11.87 1.15 6.81
N PHE A 148 11.08 2.20 6.99
CA PHE A 148 10.30 2.83 5.93
C PHE A 148 11.06 3.99 5.31
N LYS A 149 11.02 4.12 3.97
CA LYS A 149 11.66 5.26 3.29
C LYS A 149 10.96 6.60 3.57
N SER A 150 9.67 6.56 3.93
CA SER A 150 8.83 7.72 4.17
C SER A 150 7.57 7.32 4.93
N HIS A 151 6.95 8.28 5.64
CA HIS A 151 5.60 8.12 6.19
C HIS A 151 4.53 7.86 5.12
N ARG A 152 4.82 8.16 3.85
CA ARG A 152 3.92 7.97 2.71
C ARG A 152 3.85 6.53 2.20
N PHE A 153 4.63 5.60 2.77
CA PHE A 153 4.54 4.20 2.35
C PHE A 153 3.13 3.68 2.65
N GLU A 154 2.45 3.24 1.59
CA GLU A 154 1.01 2.95 1.63
C GLU A 154 0.69 1.55 1.09
N PRO A 155 1.27 0.48 1.66
CA PRO A 155 1.17 -0.87 1.11
C PRO A 155 -0.24 -1.48 1.21
N TYR A 156 -0.44 -2.56 0.45
CA TYR A 156 -1.52 -3.51 0.64
C TYR A 156 -0.99 -4.67 1.47
N LEU A 157 -1.69 -5.02 2.54
CA LEU A 157 -1.14 -5.94 3.53
C LEU A 157 -2.20 -6.84 4.15
N VAL A 158 -1.75 -8.00 4.61
CA VAL A 158 -2.51 -8.91 5.46
C VAL A 158 -2.09 -8.68 6.91
N VAL A 159 -3.07 -8.53 7.78
CA VAL A 159 -2.88 -8.43 9.24
C VAL A 159 -3.83 -9.36 9.97
N ARG A 160 -3.43 -9.76 11.17
CA ARG A 160 -4.29 -10.51 12.09
C ARG A 160 -5.30 -9.58 12.76
N LYS A 161 -6.57 -9.97 12.77
CA LYS A 161 -7.62 -9.27 13.53
C LYS A 161 -7.53 -9.67 14.99
N THR A 162 -6.93 -8.82 15.80
CA THR A 162 -6.80 -8.99 17.26
C THR A 162 -7.17 -7.69 17.99
N ALA A 163 -7.24 -7.72 19.31
CA ALA A 163 -7.44 -6.52 20.13
C ALA A 163 -6.28 -5.51 20.03
N LEU A 164 -5.09 -5.95 19.57
CA LEU A 164 -3.93 -5.09 19.36
C LEU A 164 -3.98 -4.32 18.03
N LEU A 165 -4.90 -4.68 17.14
CA LEU A 165 -5.03 -4.02 15.84
C LEU A 165 -5.68 -2.64 16.02
N PRO A 166 -4.97 -1.53 15.76
CA PRO A 166 -5.57 -0.21 15.82
C PRO A 166 -6.65 -0.04 14.76
N LYS A 167 -7.69 0.73 15.10
CA LYS A 167 -8.73 1.12 14.15
C LYS A 167 -8.20 2.16 13.16
N PHE A 168 -8.86 2.26 12.02
CA PHE A 168 -8.68 3.42 11.15
C PHE A 168 -9.23 4.66 11.85
N ASP A 169 -8.52 5.78 11.77
CA ASP A 169 -9.00 7.06 12.29
C ASP A 169 -10.12 7.60 11.38
N GLU A 170 -11.32 7.76 11.95
CA GLU A 170 -12.53 8.15 11.23
C GLU A 170 -12.57 9.63 10.84
N ARG A 171 -11.63 10.46 11.33
CA ARG A 171 -11.46 11.86 10.89
C ARG A 171 -10.99 11.97 9.44
N PHE A 172 -10.39 10.92 8.90
CA PHE A 172 -9.92 10.88 7.52
C PHE A 172 -11.04 10.48 6.58
N LEU A 173 -11.65 11.48 5.97
CA LEU A 173 -12.75 11.38 5.02
C LEU A 173 -12.25 11.50 3.57
N GLY A 174 -13.10 11.16 2.62
CA GLY A 174 -12.85 11.35 1.19
C GLY A 174 -11.57 10.68 0.69
N TYR A 175 -10.79 11.42 -0.09
CA TYR A 175 -9.57 10.94 -0.73
C TYR A 175 -8.32 11.48 -0.04
N GLY A 176 -7.29 10.64 0.11
CA GLY A 176 -5.95 11.05 0.53
C GLY A 176 -5.63 10.75 2.01
N LYS A 177 -4.46 10.14 2.23
CA LYS A 177 -3.88 9.81 3.54
C LYS A 177 -4.69 8.87 4.45
N ASN A 178 -5.88 8.43 4.04
CA ASN A 178 -6.77 7.58 4.84
C ASN A 178 -6.15 6.21 5.18
N LYS A 179 -5.38 5.61 4.24
CA LYS A 179 -4.63 4.37 4.45
C LYS A 179 -3.24 4.66 5.02
N ILE A 180 -2.58 5.73 4.55
CA ILE A 180 -1.28 6.19 5.09
C ILE A 180 -1.33 6.34 6.61
N GLN A 181 -2.36 6.99 7.18
CA GLN A 181 -2.49 7.14 8.63
C GLN A 181 -2.52 5.78 9.34
N TRP A 182 -3.24 4.79 8.80
CA TRP A 182 -3.38 3.50 9.45
C TRP A 182 -2.07 2.73 9.43
N ILE A 183 -1.33 2.82 8.33
CA ILE A 183 0.01 2.23 8.22
C ILE A 183 0.97 2.84 9.26
N ASN A 184 0.90 4.16 9.49
CA ASN A 184 1.67 4.80 10.55
C ASN A 184 1.17 4.34 11.94
N HIS A 185 -0.14 4.22 12.16
CA HIS A 185 -0.72 3.70 13.41
C HIS A 185 -0.20 2.30 13.74
N LEU A 186 -0.17 1.39 12.75
CA LEU A 186 0.40 0.05 12.91
C LEU A 186 1.88 0.12 13.32
N ARG A 187 2.67 0.97 12.65
CA ARG A 187 4.09 1.15 12.92
C ARG A 187 4.38 1.61 14.36
N TYR A 188 3.67 2.64 14.82
CA TYR A 188 3.78 3.12 16.21
C TYR A 188 3.15 2.17 17.23
N SER A 189 2.27 1.27 16.80
CA SER A 189 1.74 0.18 17.64
C SER A 189 2.68 -1.04 17.70
N GLY A 190 3.92 -0.92 17.21
CA GLY A 190 4.93 -1.96 17.26
C GLY A 190 4.65 -3.14 16.32
N PHE A 191 4.02 -2.88 15.16
CA PHE A 191 3.91 -3.89 14.12
C PHE A 191 5.22 -4.04 13.35
N SER A 192 5.60 -5.29 13.07
CA SER A 192 6.69 -5.65 12.17
C SER A 192 6.13 -5.92 10.78
N PHE A 193 6.80 -5.40 9.74
CA PHE A 193 6.32 -5.50 8.37
C PHE A 193 7.17 -6.46 7.55
N TYR A 194 6.54 -7.39 6.84
CA TYR A 194 7.24 -8.41 6.06
C TYR A 194 6.72 -8.43 4.63
N VAL A 195 7.58 -8.37 3.63
CA VAL A 195 7.18 -8.47 2.22
C VAL A 195 7.00 -9.93 1.85
N MET A 196 5.81 -10.26 1.35
CA MET A 196 5.49 -11.56 0.79
C MET A 196 6.39 -11.85 -0.42
N PRO A 197 7.06 -13.02 -0.48
CA PRO A 197 7.95 -13.31 -1.58
C PRO A 197 7.16 -13.63 -2.84
N VAL A 198 7.52 -12.99 -3.96
CA VAL A 198 7.03 -13.20 -5.32
C VAL A 198 5.51 -13.11 -5.57
N ASN A 199 4.67 -13.10 -4.55
CA ASN A 199 3.25 -12.76 -4.65
C ASN A 199 3.04 -11.25 -4.69
N PHE A 200 1.95 -10.83 -5.31
CA PHE A 200 1.70 -9.43 -5.60
C PHE A 200 0.23 -9.08 -5.55
N VAL A 201 -0.03 -7.78 -5.55
CA VAL A 201 -1.33 -7.21 -5.92
C VAL A 201 -1.14 -6.33 -7.15
N ILE A 202 -2.17 -6.21 -7.95
CA ILE A 202 -2.12 -5.44 -9.19
C ILE A 202 -3.36 -4.57 -9.34
N HIS A 203 -3.11 -3.33 -9.73
CA HIS A 203 -4.15 -2.36 -10.06
C HIS A 203 -4.75 -2.67 -11.43
N ALA A 204 -6.04 -2.96 -11.43
CA ALA A 204 -6.84 -3.11 -12.62
C ALA A 204 -7.12 -1.73 -13.24
N PRO A 205 -6.98 -1.55 -14.56
CA PRO A 205 -7.34 -0.29 -15.20
C PRO A 205 -8.79 0.09 -14.93
N HIS A 206 -9.02 1.33 -14.51
CA HIS A 206 -10.36 1.88 -14.34
C HIS A 206 -10.34 3.41 -14.56
N PRO A 207 -11.50 4.03 -14.85
CA PRO A 207 -11.59 5.49 -14.99
C PRO A 207 -11.37 6.17 -13.64
N LYS A 208 -10.85 7.41 -13.65
CA LYS A 208 -10.69 8.16 -12.40
C LYS A 208 -12.06 8.41 -11.75
N SER A 209 -12.17 8.10 -10.47
CA SER A 209 -13.40 8.41 -9.72
C SER A 209 -13.66 9.92 -9.65
N VAL A 210 -14.92 10.30 -9.47
CA VAL A 210 -15.31 11.70 -9.22
C VAL A 210 -14.55 12.27 -8.02
N ALA A 211 -14.34 11.45 -6.97
CA ALA A 211 -13.54 11.80 -5.80
C ALA A 211 -12.09 12.16 -6.16
N LYS A 212 -11.42 11.30 -6.96
CA LYS A 212 -10.06 11.54 -7.42
C LYS A 212 -9.97 12.79 -8.29
N THR A 213 -10.92 12.94 -9.20
CA THR A 213 -10.98 14.09 -10.11
C THR A 213 -11.21 15.40 -9.34
N SER A 214 -12.11 15.40 -8.34
CA SER A 214 -12.34 16.55 -7.45
C SER A 214 -11.09 16.88 -6.63
N TRP A 215 -10.40 15.87 -6.10
CA TRP A 215 -9.14 16.02 -5.39
C TRP A 215 -8.03 16.66 -6.23
N GLU A 216 -7.91 16.24 -7.50
CA GLU A 216 -6.94 16.81 -8.43
C GLU A 216 -7.32 18.23 -8.86
N LYS A 217 -8.60 18.47 -9.20
CA LYS A 217 -9.13 19.76 -9.66
C LYS A 217 -9.04 20.85 -8.59
N THR A 218 -9.22 20.50 -7.32
CA THR A 218 -9.04 21.46 -6.23
C THR A 218 -7.58 21.86 -6.03
N GLY A 219 -6.61 21.23 -6.71
CA GLY A 219 -5.20 21.60 -6.66
C GLY A 219 -4.36 20.46 -6.11
N GLY A 220 -4.38 19.32 -6.81
CA GLY A 220 -3.59 18.10 -6.56
C GLY A 220 -2.08 18.32 -6.42
N GLY A 221 -1.59 19.54 -6.62
CA GLY A 221 -0.31 20.04 -6.12
C GLY A 221 -0.52 21.32 -5.29
N LYS A 222 -0.24 21.24 -3.98
CA LYS A 222 0.02 22.37 -3.05
C LYS A 222 -1.09 23.39 -2.74
N GLN A 223 -2.28 23.40 -3.37
CA GLN A 223 -3.23 24.52 -3.16
C GLN A 223 -4.71 24.19 -2.88
N GLY A 224 -5.16 22.92 -2.94
CA GLY A 224 -6.57 22.59 -2.66
C GLY A 224 -6.99 22.52 -1.20
N LYS A 225 -8.23 22.97 -0.90
CA LYS A 225 -8.82 22.95 0.45
C LYS A 225 -8.87 21.52 1.04
N GLY A 226 -9.27 20.51 0.25
CA GLY A 226 -9.30 19.11 0.68
C GLY A 226 -7.90 18.53 0.97
N ASN A 227 -6.92 18.85 0.13
CA ASN A 227 -5.51 18.52 0.34
C ASN A 227 -4.99 19.10 1.66
N LYS A 228 -5.22 20.40 1.89
CA LYS A 228 -4.81 21.08 3.13
C LYS A 228 -5.49 20.50 4.36
N LEU A 229 -6.77 20.15 4.27
CA LEU A 229 -7.50 19.54 5.40
C LEU A 229 -6.92 18.17 5.75
N MET A 230 -6.74 17.26 4.78
CA MET A 230 -6.14 15.95 5.07
C MET A 230 -4.65 16.08 5.43
N ASP A 231 -3.95 17.08 4.90
CA ASP A 231 -2.59 17.40 5.31
C ASP A 231 -2.53 17.76 6.80
N GLN A 232 -3.34 18.74 7.22
CA GLN A 232 -3.45 19.15 8.61
C GLN A 232 -3.91 18.01 9.52
N THR A 233 -4.95 17.28 9.10
CA THR A 233 -5.46 16.12 9.86
C THR A 233 -4.37 15.08 10.07
N PHE A 234 -3.54 14.83 9.05
CA PHE A 234 -2.42 13.90 9.16
C PHE A 234 -1.32 14.39 10.08
N GLU A 235 -0.94 15.68 10.01
CA GLU A 235 0.08 16.21 10.93
C GLU A 235 -0.41 16.14 12.38
N THR A 236 -1.66 16.56 12.66
CA THR A 236 -2.28 16.44 13.99
C THR A 236 -2.32 14.99 14.46
N PHE A 237 -2.75 14.06 13.60
CA PHE A 237 -2.74 12.63 13.91
C PHE A 237 -1.33 12.12 14.28
N MET A 238 -0.31 12.52 13.53
CA MET A 238 1.07 12.11 13.80
C MET A 238 1.62 12.71 15.11
N ASP A 239 1.25 13.96 15.44
CA ASP A 239 1.61 14.58 16.72
C ASP A 239 0.96 13.85 17.90
N GLU A 240 -0.34 13.54 17.81
CA GLU A 240 -1.07 12.76 18.81
C GLU A 240 -0.46 11.35 18.96
N LEU A 241 -0.14 10.69 17.85
CA LEU A 241 0.44 9.35 17.86
C LEU A 241 1.83 9.34 18.53
N ARG A 242 2.66 10.36 18.28
CA ARG A 242 3.96 10.54 18.96
C ARG A 242 3.78 10.82 20.46
N ALA A 243 2.81 11.65 20.82
CA ALA A 243 2.53 11.96 22.22
C ALA A 243 2.03 10.72 22.99
N GLU A 244 1.23 9.86 22.35
CA GLU A 244 0.69 8.65 22.98
C GLU A 244 1.68 7.49 23.00
N LYS A 245 2.40 7.25 21.90
CA LYS A 245 3.22 6.03 21.69
C LYS A 245 4.71 6.24 21.87
N GLY A 246 5.16 7.49 21.98
CA GLY A 246 6.57 7.85 22.05
C GLY A 246 7.16 8.29 20.71
N PRO A 247 8.46 8.65 20.69
CA PRO A 247 9.14 9.17 19.52
C PRO A 247 9.29 8.11 18.40
N GLU A 248 9.51 8.56 17.18
CA GLU A 248 9.58 7.68 16.00
C GLU A 248 10.74 6.68 16.06
N GLU A 249 11.84 7.10 16.68
CA GLU A 249 13.07 6.35 16.83
C GLU A 249 12.88 5.09 17.67
N ASP A 250 11.88 5.08 18.55
CA ASP A 250 11.57 3.94 19.43
C ASP A 250 10.68 2.90 18.74
N THR A 251 10.17 3.19 17.53
CA THR A 251 9.36 2.23 16.78
C THR A 251 10.20 1.07 16.22
N ILE A 252 9.66 -0.16 16.25
CA ILE A 252 10.34 -1.36 15.74
C ILE A 252 10.72 -1.22 14.26
N THR A 253 9.86 -0.57 13.48
CA THR A 253 10.12 -0.22 12.08
C THR A 253 10.20 1.30 11.98
N SER A 254 11.36 1.88 12.16
CA SER A 254 11.56 3.34 12.07
C SER A 254 11.64 3.83 10.62
N LEU A 255 11.79 5.15 10.42
CA LEU A 255 12.18 5.65 9.11
C LEU A 255 13.65 5.33 8.82
N CYS A 256 13.95 5.01 7.55
CA CYS A 256 15.32 4.77 7.14
C CYS A 256 16.14 6.04 7.34
N GLN A 257 17.30 5.91 7.99
CA GLN A 257 18.25 7.01 8.06
C GLN A 257 18.61 7.41 6.63
N LYS A 258 18.41 8.68 6.28
CA LYS A 258 18.97 9.23 5.05
C LYS A 258 20.48 9.08 5.18
N ASP A 259 21.15 8.48 4.19
CA ASP A 259 22.61 8.42 4.15
C ASP A 259 23.15 9.82 4.50
N ARG A 260 23.72 9.97 5.70
CA ARG A 260 24.47 11.19 6.00
C ARG A 260 25.58 11.22 4.95
N PRO A 261 25.77 12.31 4.18
CA PRO A 261 26.95 12.41 3.34
C PRO A 261 28.14 12.14 4.26
N ARG A 262 28.97 11.14 3.92
CA ARG A 262 30.16 10.81 4.68
C ARG A 262 31.06 12.06 4.69
N THR A 263 30.94 12.87 5.74
CA THR A 263 31.91 13.90 6.06
C THR A 263 33.21 13.18 6.38
N GLY A 264 34.13 13.14 5.42
CA GLY A 264 35.48 12.62 5.67
C GLY A 264 36.08 11.66 4.64
N GLN A 265 35.77 11.77 3.34
CA GLN A 265 36.70 11.26 2.32
C GLN A 265 37.19 12.42 1.46
N LYS A 266 38.42 12.86 1.76
CA LYS A 266 39.21 13.73 0.89
C LYS A 266 39.16 13.16 -0.54
N LYS A 267 38.86 14.04 -1.50
CA LYS A 267 38.99 13.75 -2.94
C LYS A 267 40.40 13.23 -3.20
N ILE A 268 40.54 11.93 -3.44
CA ILE A 268 41.68 11.41 -4.19
C ILE A 268 41.21 11.38 -5.65
N SER A 269 41.53 12.47 -6.35
CA SER A 269 41.59 12.46 -7.80
C SER A 269 42.76 11.58 -8.22
N GLN A 270 42.51 10.48 -8.93
CA GLN A 270 43.34 10.01 -10.05
C GLN A 270 42.75 8.73 -10.70
N PHE A 271 42.53 8.82 -12.01
CA PHE A 271 42.57 7.78 -13.05
C PHE A 271 41.90 6.40 -12.80
N ARG A 272 40.83 6.12 -13.57
CA ARG A 272 40.93 5.31 -14.80
C ARG A 272 39.65 5.35 -15.64
N LYS A 273 39.84 5.57 -16.94
CA LYS A 273 38.84 5.37 -18.01
C LYS A 273 38.55 3.87 -18.17
N ARG A 274 37.28 3.51 -18.32
CA ARG A 274 36.67 2.63 -19.36
C ARG A 274 35.50 1.82 -18.77
N GLY A 275 34.42 1.79 -19.54
CA GLY A 275 33.61 0.59 -19.72
C GLY A 275 32.39 0.44 -18.81
N ASP A 276 31.24 0.54 -19.47
CA ASP A 276 30.00 -0.17 -19.20
C ASP A 276 29.02 0.34 -18.15
N SER A 277 27.82 0.60 -18.70
CA SER A 277 26.55 0.81 -18.00
C SER A 277 26.13 -0.47 -17.27
N PRO A 278 25.20 -0.35 -16.32
CA PRO A 278 23.87 -0.86 -16.65
C PRO A 278 22.78 0.16 -16.34
N LYS A 279 21.90 0.35 -17.32
CA LYS A 279 20.51 0.76 -17.09
C LYS A 279 19.79 -0.42 -16.41
N LEU A 280 18.80 -0.09 -15.57
CA LEU A 280 17.86 -0.93 -14.79
C LEU A 280 18.24 -1.11 -13.31
#